data_AF-A0AA42XH03-F1
#
_entry.id   AF-A0AA42XH03-F1
#
_cell.length_a   1.000
_cell.length_b   1.000
_cell.length_c   1.000
_cell.angle_alpha   90.00
_cell.angle_beta   90.00
_cell.angle_gamma   90.00
#
_symmetry.space_group_name_H-M   'P 1'
#
loop_
_entity.id
_entity.type
_entity.pdbx_description
1 polymer ?
#
loop_
_entity_poly.entity_id
_entity_poly.type
_entity_poly.pdbx_seq_one_letter_code
_entity_poly.pdbx_strand_id
1 'polypeptide(L)'
;IIHAVIVFAVIMALYRLTTYLMMKSDAIETVLEGRPIYIVKNGLLIVEDIKQEKYSYDEFFAEMRQKKIEHLGQVKIALLETDGCLSVIPYSKENIKWGLPLFPDEYQIADHHNVDHFYSCMLCGQTQRLNHLNEECPRCQNTKWAKSCLYCEEYQN
;
A
#
# COMPACT_ATOMS: atom_id res chain seq x y z
N ILE A 1 36.85 21.67 -28.44
CA ILE A 1 37.51 20.41 -28.00
C ILE A 1 37.84 20.45 -26.51
N ILE A 2 38.63 21.42 -26.02
CA ILE A 2 38.99 21.54 -24.58
C ILE A 2 37.76 21.53 -23.66
N HIS A 3 36.73 22.32 -23.97
CA HIS A 3 35.49 22.32 -23.18
C HIS A 3 34.81 20.95 -23.13
N ALA A 4 34.77 20.21 -24.23
CA ALA A 4 34.18 18.87 -24.25
C ALA A 4 34.98 17.91 -23.36
N VAL A 5 36.31 17.95 -23.42
CA VAL A 5 37.19 17.13 -22.56
C VAL A 5 36.96 17.46 -21.07
N ILE A 6 36.83 18.74 -20.71
CA ILE A 6 36.55 19.16 -19.34
C ILE A 6 35.19 18.62 -18.86
N VAL A 7 34.14 18.75 -19.67
CA VAL A 7 32.80 18.25 -19.33
C VAL A 7 32.84 16.73 -19.10
N PHE A 8 33.48 15.96 -19.99
CA PHE A 8 33.62 14.52 -19.83
C PHE A 8 34.40 14.13 -18.58
N ALA A 9 35.52 14.82 -18.30
CA ALA A 9 36.32 14.57 -17.11
C ALA A 9 35.54 14.84 -15.82
N VAL A 10 34.76 15.92 -15.78
CA VAL A 10 33.92 16.27 -14.62
C VAL A 10 32.81 15.23 -14.42
N ILE A 11 32.10 14.82 -15.47
CA ILE A 11 31.05 13.78 -15.37
C ILE A 11 31.65 12.45 -14.89
N MET A 12 32.79 12.03 -15.43
CA MET A 12 33.47 10.81 -14.97
C MET A 12 33.90 10.90 -13.51
N ALA A 13 34.44 12.04 -13.08
CA ALA A 13 34.84 12.26 -11.70
C ALA A 13 33.63 12.24 -10.75
N LEU A 14 32.53 12.91 -11.12
CA LEU A 14 31.29 12.90 -10.35
C LEU A 14 30.71 11.49 -10.25
N TYR A 15 30.63 10.74 -11.36
CA TYR A 15 30.14 9.36 -11.37
C TYR A 15 30.98 8.46 -10.45
N ARG A 16 32.31 8.52 -10.56
CA ARG A 16 33.22 7.76 -9.69
C ARG A 16 33.04 8.13 -8.21
N LEU A 17 32.87 9.41 -7.93
CA LEU A 17 32.66 9.91 -6.57
C LEU A 17 31.32 9.41 -6.01
N THR A 18 30.22 9.54 -6.75
CA THR A 18 28.91 9.07 -6.29
C THR A 18 28.89 7.57 -6.07
N THR A 19 29.43 6.77 -7.00
CA THR A 19 29.53 5.31 -6.84
C THR A 19 30.37 4.92 -5.61
N TYR A 20 31.50 5.60 -5.38
CA TYR A 20 32.31 5.34 -4.20
C TYR A 20 31.58 5.70 -2.90
N LEU A 21 30.85 6.82 -2.88
CA LEU A 21 30.07 7.23 -1.71
C LEU A 21 28.91 6.26 -1.42
N MET A 22 28.21 5.77 -2.45
CA MET A 22 27.16 4.75 -2.34
C MET A 22 27.73 3.45 -1.74
N MET A 23 28.83 2.93 -2.29
CA MET A 23 29.46 1.69 -1.77
C MET A 23 29.98 1.82 -0.33
N LYS A 24 30.25 3.05 0.13
CA LYS A 24 30.79 3.30 1.47
C LYS A 24 29.69 3.53 2.52
N SER A 25 28.47 3.85 2.10
CA SER A 25 27.39 4.20 3.02
C SER A 25 26.03 3.79 2.48
N ASP A 26 25.43 2.79 3.15
CA ASP A 26 24.06 2.34 2.91
C ASP A 26 23.02 3.48 3.03
N ALA A 27 23.31 4.51 3.83
CA ALA A 27 22.46 5.69 3.94
C ALA A 27 22.49 6.54 2.66
N ILE A 28 23.67 6.71 2.03
CA ILE A 28 23.82 7.44 0.77
C ILE A 28 23.20 6.63 -0.38
N GLU A 29 23.42 5.32 -0.40
CA GLU A 29 22.74 4.40 -1.32
C GLU A 29 21.21 4.54 -1.19
N THR A 30 20.66 4.43 0.03
CA THR A 30 19.21 4.51 0.26
C THR A 30 18.64 5.88 -0.11
N VAL A 31 19.37 6.97 0.08
CA VAL A 31 18.91 8.32 -0.33
C VAL A 31 18.96 8.52 -1.84
N LEU A 32 19.93 7.92 -2.53
CA LEU A 32 20.12 8.11 -3.97
C LEU A 32 19.34 7.12 -4.84
N GLU A 33 19.25 5.85 -4.41
CA GLU A 33 18.57 4.77 -5.15
C GLU A 33 17.18 4.45 -4.59
N GLY A 34 16.93 4.80 -3.32
CA GLY A 34 15.72 4.39 -2.60
C GLY A 34 15.76 2.92 -2.18
N ARG A 35 14.74 2.49 -1.42
CA ARG A 35 14.44 1.06 -1.22
C ARG A 35 12.94 0.88 -1.40
N PRO A 36 12.48 -0.21 -2.05
CA PRO A 36 11.06 -0.48 -2.13
C PRO A 36 10.51 -0.75 -0.73
N ILE A 37 9.32 -0.22 -0.45
CA ILE A 37 8.68 -0.36 0.84
C ILE A 37 7.42 -1.22 0.74
N TYR A 38 7.12 -1.99 1.78
CA TYR A 38 5.90 -2.78 1.83
C TYR A 38 4.73 -1.90 2.24
N ILE A 39 3.70 -1.82 1.40
CA ILE A 39 2.46 -1.09 1.69
C ILE A 39 1.37 -2.03 2.19
N VAL A 40 1.29 -3.23 1.60
CA VAL A 40 0.33 -4.26 1.98
C VAL A 40 1.04 -5.58 2.22
N LYS A 41 0.67 -6.26 3.31
CA LYS A 41 1.11 -7.62 3.60
C LYS A 41 -0.05 -8.43 4.15
N ASN A 42 -0.37 -9.54 3.48
CA ASN A 42 -1.47 -10.44 3.80
C ASN A 42 -2.83 -9.73 3.93
N GLY A 43 -3.13 -8.83 3.01
CA GLY A 43 -4.37 -8.03 3.00
C GLY A 43 -4.46 -6.95 4.07
N LEU A 44 -3.36 -6.69 4.79
CA LEU A 44 -3.28 -5.65 5.82
C LEU A 44 -2.34 -4.53 5.38
N LEU A 45 -2.76 -3.30 5.61
CA LEU A 45 -1.97 -2.10 5.34
C LEU A 45 -0.88 -1.93 6.40
N ILE A 46 0.34 -1.60 5.98
CA ILE A 46 1.42 -1.23 6.90
C ILE A 46 1.29 0.26 7.18
N VAL A 47 0.67 0.58 8.31
CA VAL A 47 0.17 1.93 8.63
C VAL A 47 1.31 2.89 8.94
N GLU A 48 2.39 2.37 9.50
CA GLU A 48 3.61 3.10 9.80
C GLU A 48 4.28 3.63 8.53
N ASP A 49 4.22 2.87 7.43
CA ASP A 49 4.90 3.22 6.18
C ASP A 49 4.05 4.19 5.34
N ILE A 50 2.73 4.01 5.31
CA ILE A 50 1.80 4.93 4.62
C ILE A 50 1.77 6.32 5.28
N LYS A 51 1.97 6.42 6.60
CA LYS A 51 2.01 7.72 7.29
C LYS A 51 3.36 8.43 7.18
N GLN A 52 4.46 7.67 7.02
CA GLN A 52 5.81 8.22 6.93
C GLN A 52 6.14 8.72 5.51
N GLU A 53 5.47 8.17 4.49
CA GLU A 53 5.61 8.62 3.11
C GLU A 53 4.48 9.53 2.67
N LYS A 54 4.73 10.36 1.65
CA LYS A 54 3.75 11.32 1.08
C LYS A 54 2.60 10.63 0.33
N TYR A 55 2.45 9.31 0.46
CA TYR A 55 1.53 8.52 -0.32
C TYR A 55 0.19 8.41 0.40
N SER A 56 -0.83 9.05 -0.15
CA SER A 56 -2.16 9.08 0.48
C SER A 56 -2.91 7.75 0.30
N TYR A 57 -3.81 7.43 1.24
CA TYR A 57 -4.71 6.28 1.09
C TYR A 57 -5.53 6.33 -0.21
N ASP A 58 -5.92 7.55 -0.63
CA ASP A 58 -6.73 7.75 -1.83
C ASP A 58 -5.94 7.41 -3.11
N GLU A 59 -4.66 7.80 -3.17
CA GLU A 59 -3.75 7.49 -4.28
C GLU A 59 -3.47 6.00 -4.33
N PHE A 60 -3.16 5.39 -3.18
CA PHE A 60 -3.00 3.95 -3.06
C PHE A 60 -4.24 3.18 -3.56
N PHE A 61 -5.44 3.57 -3.11
CA PHE A 61 -6.67 2.92 -3.56
C PHE A 61 -6.92 3.14 -5.05
N ALA A 62 -6.61 4.32 -5.59
CA ALA A 62 -6.72 4.59 -7.01
C ALA A 62 -5.82 3.69 -7.86
N GLU A 63 -4.57 3.48 -7.46
CA GLU A 63 -3.67 2.57 -8.17
C GLU A 63 -4.12 1.12 -8.10
N MET A 64 -4.62 0.68 -6.94
CA MET A 64 -5.17 -0.67 -6.78
C MET A 64 -6.39 -0.90 -7.68
N ARG A 65 -7.29 0.08 -7.77
CA ARG A 65 -8.44 0.03 -8.70
C ARG A 65 -7.99 -0.03 -10.16
N GLN A 66 -6.96 0.72 -10.55
CA GLN A 66 -6.38 0.65 -11.90
C GLN A 66 -5.83 -0.75 -12.22
N LYS A 67 -5.33 -1.47 -11.20
CA LYS A 67 -4.88 -2.87 -11.29
C LYS A 67 -6.02 -3.89 -11.16
N LYS A 68 -7.29 -3.45 -11.16
CA LYS A 68 -8.49 -4.29 -11.02
C LYS A 68 -8.54 -5.06 -9.69
N ILE A 69 -8.03 -4.44 -8.63
CA ILE A 69 -8.22 -4.93 -7.26
C ILE A 69 -9.41 -4.19 -6.64
N GLU A 70 -10.37 -4.95 -6.13
CA GLU A 70 -11.62 -4.46 -5.56
C GLU A 70 -11.55 -4.28 -4.04
N HIS A 71 -10.80 -5.16 -3.36
CA HIS A 71 -10.65 -5.13 -1.91
C HIS A 71 -9.28 -5.65 -1.47
N LEU A 72 -8.82 -5.21 -0.29
CA LEU A 72 -7.51 -5.62 0.25
C LEU A 72 -7.37 -7.13 0.48
N GLY A 73 -8.48 -7.84 0.65
CA GLY A 73 -8.50 -9.29 0.85
C GLY A 73 -8.03 -10.09 -0.37
N GLN A 74 -7.90 -9.45 -1.53
CA GLN A 74 -7.30 -10.02 -2.75
C GLN A 74 -5.78 -9.88 -2.77
N VAL A 75 -5.18 -9.11 -1.87
CA VAL A 75 -3.78 -8.66 -1.98
C VAL A 75 -2.91 -9.43 -1.00
N LYS A 76 -1.97 -10.22 -1.54
CA LYS A 76 -0.98 -10.92 -0.72
C LYS A 76 0.14 -9.97 -0.32
N ILE A 77 0.71 -9.26 -1.28
CA ILE A 77 1.80 -8.29 -1.08
C ILE A 77 1.57 -7.10 -2.01
N ALA A 78 1.82 -5.89 -1.52
CA ALA A 78 2.03 -4.71 -2.36
C ALA A 78 3.29 -3.97 -1.91
N LEU A 79 4.12 -3.59 -2.87
CA LEU A 79 5.36 -2.84 -2.69
C LEU A 79 5.26 -1.51 -3.43
N LEU A 80 5.64 -0.41 -2.79
CA LEU A 80 5.91 0.84 -3.47
C LEU A 80 7.39 0.85 -3.88
N GLU A 81 7.63 0.85 -5.19
CA GLU A 81 8.97 0.84 -5.77
C GLU A 81 9.60 2.25 -5.71
N THR A 82 10.91 2.34 -5.95
CA THR A 82 11.66 3.59 -5.83
C THR A 82 11.36 4.61 -6.94
N ASP A 83 10.73 4.17 -8.02
CA ASP A 83 10.20 5.01 -9.09
C ASP A 83 8.78 5.53 -8.80
N GLY A 84 8.20 5.16 -7.65
CA GLY A 84 6.84 5.52 -7.24
C GLY A 84 5.76 4.58 -7.78
N CYS A 85 6.10 3.55 -8.54
CA CYS A 85 5.12 2.58 -9.03
C CYS A 85 4.76 1.54 -7.96
N LEU A 86 3.50 1.12 -7.92
CA LEU A 86 3.09 0.01 -7.07
C LEU A 86 3.23 -1.36 -7.79
N SER A 87 3.96 -2.27 -7.16
CA SER A 87 4.03 -3.70 -7.50
C SER A 87 3.05 -4.49 -6.64
N VAL A 88 2.18 -5.31 -7.24
CA VAL A 88 1.11 -6.03 -6.52
C VAL A 88 1.14 -7.52 -6.84
N ILE A 89 1.12 -8.34 -5.79
CA ILE A 89 0.96 -9.79 -5.88
C ILE A 89 -0.39 -10.15 -5.24
N PRO A 90 -1.39 -10.55 -6.03
CA PRO A 90 -2.68 -10.99 -5.50
C PRO A 90 -2.61 -12.41 -4.92
N TYR A 91 -3.60 -12.77 -4.11
CA TYR A 91 -3.90 -14.16 -3.80
C TYR A 91 -4.47 -14.88 -5.03
N SER A 92 -4.32 -16.21 -5.09
CA SER A 92 -5.09 -17.02 -6.05
C SER A 92 -6.58 -16.96 -5.72
N LYS A 93 -7.43 -17.26 -6.70
CA LYS A 93 -8.89 -17.17 -6.54
C LYS A 93 -9.41 -17.98 -5.35
N GLU A 94 -8.89 -19.18 -5.11
CA GLU A 94 -9.31 -20.01 -3.96
C GLU A 94 -8.87 -19.46 -2.59
N ASN A 95 -7.94 -18.50 -2.56
CA ASN A 95 -7.35 -17.95 -1.34
C ASN A 95 -7.75 -16.49 -1.08
N ILE A 96 -8.69 -15.94 -1.85
CA ILE A 96 -9.26 -14.61 -1.59
C ILE A 96 -9.98 -14.62 -0.24
N LYS A 97 -9.75 -13.56 0.53
CA LYS A 97 -10.35 -13.38 1.86
C LYS A 97 -11.25 -12.16 1.85
N TRP A 98 -12.10 -12.07 2.86
CA TRP A 98 -12.79 -10.82 3.18
C TRP A 98 -11.76 -9.71 3.39
N GLY A 99 -12.03 -8.52 2.85
CA GLY A 99 -11.14 -7.39 3.06
C GLY A 99 -11.81 -6.04 2.84
N LEU A 100 -11.02 -5.00 3.10
CA LEU A 100 -11.44 -3.61 3.01
C LEU A 100 -11.78 -3.26 1.55
N PRO A 101 -12.99 -2.79 1.24
CA PRO A 101 -13.32 -2.33 -0.10
C PRO A 101 -12.47 -1.12 -0.49
N LEU A 102 -12.12 -1.03 -1.77
CA LEU A 102 -11.28 0.05 -2.32
C LEU A 102 -12.05 1.04 -3.18
N PHE A 103 -13.28 0.70 -3.58
CA PHE A 103 -14.14 1.57 -4.38
C PHE A 103 -14.88 2.58 -3.49
N PRO A 104 -15.03 3.85 -3.92
CA PRO A 104 -15.57 4.91 -3.06
C PRO A 104 -16.98 4.65 -2.54
N ASP A 105 -17.83 3.98 -3.32
CA ASP A 105 -19.23 3.74 -2.95
C ASP A 105 -19.34 2.70 -1.83
N GLU A 106 -18.42 1.73 -1.78
CA GLU A 106 -18.35 0.69 -0.77
C GLU A 106 -17.43 1.03 0.41
N TYR A 107 -16.40 1.87 0.19
CA TYR A 107 -15.50 2.36 1.24
C TYR A 107 -16.16 3.47 2.07
N GLN A 108 -17.19 3.08 2.82
CA GLN A 108 -17.96 3.95 3.70
C GLN A 108 -17.93 3.42 5.14
N ILE A 109 -18.07 4.34 6.10
CA ILE A 109 -18.23 3.95 7.51
C ILE A 109 -19.53 3.16 7.63
N ALA A 110 -19.45 1.96 8.21
CA ALA A 110 -20.62 1.14 8.49
C ALA A 110 -21.55 1.87 9.46
N ASP A 111 -22.81 1.97 9.08
CA ASP A 111 -23.89 2.59 9.83
C ASP A 111 -24.78 1.57 10.53
N HIS A 112 -24.95 0.40 9.91
CA HIS A 112 -25.77 -0.69 10.40
C HIS A 112 -24.94 -1.93 10.72
N HIS A 113 -25.11 -2.44 11.94
CA HIS A 113 -24.49 -3.69 12.37
C HIS A 113 -25.27 -4.90 11.85
N ASN A 114 -24.54 -5.93 11.45
CA ASN A 114 -25.04 -7.22 11.02
C ASN A 114 -24.08 -8.28 11.59
N VAL A 115 -24.63 -9.18 12.42
CA VAL A 115 -23.90 -10.21 13.16
C VAL A 115 -23.23 -11.24 12.23
N ASP A 116 -23.81 -11.47 11.06
CA ASP A 116 -23.34 -12.47 10.11
C ASP A 116 -22.34 -11.91 9.08
N HIS A 117 -21.99 -10.62 9.18
CA HIS A 117 -21.10 -9.94 8.24
C HIS A 117 -19.71 -9.66 8.83
N PHE A 118 -18.71 -9.61 7.95
CA PHE A 118 -17.36 -9.19 8.30
C PHE A 118 -17.18 -7.68 8.11
N TYR A 119 -16.38 -7.07 8.97
CA TYR A 119 -16.02 -5.67 8.90
C TYR A 119 -14.51 -5.51 8.81
N SER A 120 -14.08 -4.55 8.01
CA SER A 120 -12.68 -4.22 7.82
C SER A 120 -12.38 -2.85 8.42
N CYS A 121 -11.34 -2.79 9.24
CA CYS A 121 -10.86 -1.53 9.79
C CYS A 121 -10.41 -0.60 8.66
N MET A 122 -10.93 0.62 8.63
CA MET A 122 -10.65 1.58 7.56
C MET A 122 -9.22 2.13 7.57
N LEU A 123 -8.47 1.91 8.66
CA LEU A 123 -7.07 2.34 8.78
C LEU A 123 -6.07 1.25 8.39
N CYS A 124 -6.28 0.01 8.83
CA CYS A 124 -5.28 -1.05 8.66
C CYS A 124 -5.74 -2.26 7.82
N GLY A 125 -7.02 -2.31 7.45
CA GLY A 125 -7.60 -3.44 6.70
C GLY A 125 -7.90 -4.70 7.54
N GLN A 126 -7.63 -4.69 8.85
CA GLN A 126 -7.95 -5.82 9.73
C GLN A 126 -9.42 -6.19 9.61
N THR A 127 -9.69 -7.47 9.31
CA THR A 127 -11.04 -7.94 9.03
C THR A 127 -11.51 -8.92 10.11
N GLN A 128 -12.68 -8.67 10.68
CA GLN A 128 -13.26 -9.48 11.76
C GLN A 128 -14.78 -9.30 11.84
N ARG A 129 -15.45 -10.20 12.55
CA ARG A 129 -16.84 -9.96 13.00
C ARG A 129 -16.80 -9.06 14.22
N LEU A 130 -17.78 -8.17 14.32
CA LEU A 130 -17.94 -7.26 15.44
C LEU A 130 -19.20 -7.62 16.21
N ASN A 131 -19.24 -7.35 17.51
CA ASN A 131 -20.48 -7.31 18.28
C ASN A 131 -21.09 -5.89 18.21
N HIS A 132 -20.25 -4.87 18.17
CA HIS A 132 -20.63 -3.45 18.03
C HIS A 132 -19.71 -2.70 17.07
N LEU A 133 -20.26 -1.77 16.28
CA LEU A 133 -19.48 -0.97 15.31
C LEU A 133 -18.46 -0.01 15.94
N ASN A 134 -18.58 0.27 17.24
CA ASN A 134 -17.67 1.15 17.98
C ASN A 134 -16.48 0.41 18.60
N GLU A 135 -16.35 -0.89 18.35
CA GLU A 135 -15.20 -1.67 18.85
C GLU A 135 -13.88 -1.14 18.31
N GLU A 136 -12.83 -1.17 19.13
CA GLU A 136 -11.49 -0.83 18.70
C GLU A 136 -10.87 -1.95 17.88
N CYS A 137 -10.20 -1.59 16.79
CA CYS A 137 -9.45 -2.54 16.00
C CYS A 137 -8.30 -3.13 16.83
N PRO A 138 -8.19 -4.47 16.98
CA PRO A 138 -7.15 -5.09 17.81
C PRO A 138 -5.72 -4.88 17.29
N ARG A 139 -5.59 -4.43 16.03
CA ARG A 139 -4.29 -4.16 15.38
C ARG A 139 -3.82 -2.72 15.53
N CYS A 140 -4.72 -1.75 15.48
CA CYS A 140 -4.36 -0.33 15.35
C CYS A 140 -5.20 0.64 16.18
N GLN A 141 -6.13 0.13 17.00
CA GLN A 141 -7.02 0.90 17.90
C GLN A 141 -7.97 1.88 17.19
N ASN A 142 -8.03 1.88 15.86
CA ASN A 142 -9.02 2.65 15.11
C ASN A 142 -10.43 2.09 15.31
N THR A 143 -11.42 2.97 15.37
CA THR A 143 -12.85 2.63 15.61
C THR A 143 -13.73 2.76 14.37
N LYS A 144 -13.15 3.17 13.24
CA LYS A 144 -13.89 3.27 11.96
C LYS A 144 -13.79 1.96 11.19
N TRP A 145 -14.94 1.40 10.88
CA TRP A 145 -15.08 0.13 10.18
C TRP A 145 -15.90 0.31 8.92
N ALA A 146 -15.51 -0.37 7.84
CA ALA A 146 -16.32 -0.53 6.64
C ALA A 146 -16.82 -1.97 6.57
N LYS A 147 -17.95 -2.21 5.89
CA LYS A 147 -18.39 -3.58 5.57
C LYS A 147 -17.34 -4.21 4.65
N SER A 148 -16.88 -5.42 4.98
CA SER A 148 -15.91 -6.13 4.14
C SER A 148 -16.56 -6.64 2.86
N CYS A 149 -15.77 -6.76 1.78
CA CYS A 149 -16.13 -7.44 0.53
C CYS A 149 -15.33 -8.75 0.39
N LEU A 150 -15.95 -9.78 -0.21
CA LEU A 150 -15.30 -11.04 -0.63
C LEU A 150 -15.32 -11.20 -2.15
N TYR A 151 -16.45 -10.86 -2.78
CA TYR A 151 -16.63 -10.72 -4.22
C TYR A 151 -17.60 -9.55 -4.41
N CYS A 152 -17.21 -8.46 -5.08
CA CYS A 152 -18.06 -7.27 -5.15
C CYS A 152 -19.15 -7.37 -6.26
N GLU A 153 -19.42 -8.59 -6.78
CA GLU A 153 -20.53 -8.88 -7.70
C GLU A 153 -21.90 -8.99 -6.99
N GLU A 154 -21.96 -8.99 -5.66
CA GLU A 154 -23.23 -9.12 -4.91
C GLU A 154 -23.95 -7.78 -4.61
N TYR A 155 -23.40 -6.62 -4.98
CA TYR A 155 -23.99 -5.30 -4.71
C TYR A 155 -24.63 -4.61 -5.93
N GLN A 156 -24.87 -5.34 -7.03
CA GLN A 156 -25.57 -4.82 -8.23
C GLN A 156 -27.06 -5.21 -8.34
N ASN A 157 -27.69 -5.74 -7.28
CA ASN A 157 -29.13 -5.99 -7.25
C ASN A 157 -29.85 -5.11 -6.21
#